data_AF-A0A016T2M1-F1
#
_entry.id   AF-A0A016T2M1-F1
#
_cell.length_a   1.000
_cell.length_b   1.000
_cell.length_c   1.000
_cell.angle_alpha   90.00
_cell.angle_beta   90.00
_cell.angle_gamma   90.00
#
_symmetry.space_group_name_H-M   'P 1'
#
loop_
_entity.id
_entity.type
_entity.pdbx_description
1 polymer ?
#
loop_
_entity_poly.entity_id
_entity_poly.type
_entity_poly.pdbx_seq_one_letter_code
_entity_poly.pdbx_strand_id
1 'polypeptide(L)'
;MRCSLAVLVLCCCASFTMPKYEDGLKNVGNTAGYKIASSYLREAMNLSVDPCEDFFEFTCGNWIANHPVPFDDYTYSQYENISTKVEEKMRGRTKRIFSSPYNI
;
A
#
# COMPACT_ATOMS: atom_id res chain seq x y z
N MET A 1 -50.41 10.35 -23.24
CA MET A 1 -49.48 11.49 -23.06
C MET A 1 -48.89 11.51 -21.63
N ARG A 2 -48.18 10.46 -21.20
CA ARG A 2 -47.50 10.42 -19.88
C ARG A 2 -46.21 9.58 -19.90
N CYS A 3 -45.58 9.42 -21.06
CA CYS A 3 -44.30 8.70 -21.20
C CYS A 3 -43.14 9.60 -21.64
N SER A 4 -43.41 10.86 -22.00
CA SER A 4 -42.38 11.76 -22.55
C SER A 4 -41.57 12.53 -21.51
N LEU A 5 -41.94 12.49 -20.23
CA LEU A 5 -41.25 13.21 -19.14
C LEU A 5 -40.15 12.38 -18.46
N ALA A 6 -40.20 11.04 -18.54
CA ALA A 6 -39.20 10.17 -17.90
C ALA A 6 -37.86 10.13 -18.68
N VAL A 7 -37.88 10.42 -19.99
CA VAL A 7 -36.67 10.38 -20.84
C VAL A 7 -35.78 11.62 -20.63
N LEU A 8 -36.36 12.75 -20.21
CA LEU A 8 -35.61 14.00 -19.98
C LEU A 8 -34.78 13.99 -18.69
N VAL A 9 -35.18 13.22 -17.68
CA VAL A 9 -34.43 13.10 -16.41
C VAL A 9 -33.19 12.22 -16.57
N LEU A 10 -33.23 11.24 -17.49
CA LEU A 10 -32.09 10.37 -17.83
C LEU A 10 -30.99 11.09 -18.64
N CYS A 11 -31.27 12.25 -19.23
CA CYS A 11 -30.29 12.99 -20.02
C CYS A 11 -29.40 13.93 -19.18
N CYS A 12 -29.88 14.39 -18.01
CA CYS A 12 -29.08 15.22 -17.11
C CYS A 12 -28.02 14.43 -16.33
N CYS A 13 -28.23 13.15 -16.06
CA CYS A 13 -27.22 12.30 -15.41
C CYS A 13 -26.07 11.90 -16.36
N ALA A 14 -26.32 11.91 -17.68
CA ALA A 14 -25.30 11.63 -18.69
C ALA A 14 -24.39 12.83 -19.00
N SER A 15 -24.71 14.02 -18.48
CA SER A 15 -23.90 15.23 -18.69
C SER A 15 -22.82 15.43 -17.61
N PHE A 16 -22.82 14.63 -16.53
CA PHE A 16 -21.63 14.47 -15.69
C PHE A 16 -20.74 13.39 -16.31
N THR A 17 -20.23 13.64 -17.53
CA THR A 17 -18.97 13.01 -17.90
C THR A 17 -17.94 13.58 -16.95
N MET A 18 -17.60 12.81 -15.90
CA MET A 18 -16.39 13.05 -15.12
C MET A 18 -15.29 13.31 -16.15
N PRO A 19 -14.60 14.46 -16.11
CA PRO A 19 -13.47 14.66 -17.01
C PRO A 19 -12.55 13.46 -16.79
N LYS A 20 -12.25 12.71 -17.85
CA LYS A 20 -11.16 11.75 -17.77
C LYS A 20 -9.96 12.54 -17.27
N TYR A 21 -9.45 12.13 -16.12
CA TYR A 21 -8.17 12.61 -15.62
C TYR A 21 -7.13 12.24 -16.67
N GLU A 22 -6.85 13.17 -17.58
CA GLU A 22 -5.74 13.10 -18.52
C GLU A 22 -4.47 13.21 -17.68
N ASP A 23 -3.99 12.07 -17.18
CA ASP A 23 -2.66 11.97 -16.61
C ASP A 23 -1.65 12.05 -17.75
N GLY A 24 -1.29 13.27 -18.12
CA GLY A 24 -0.06 13.54 -18.83
C GLY A 24 1.11 13.20 -17.91
N LEU A 25 1.47 11.91 -17.89
CA LEU A 25 2.47 11.23 -17.05
C LEU A 25 3.90 11.80 -17.21
N LYS A 26 4.08 13.08 -16.90
CA LYS A 26 5.38 13.79 -16.91
C LYS A 26 5.94 13.96 -15.51
N ASN A 27 5.19 13.57 -14.47
CA ASN A 27 5.52 13.80 -13.06
C ASN A 27 5.71 12.51 -12.26
N VAL A 28 5.69 11.33 -12.89
CA VAL A 28 5.87 10.05 -12.18
C VAL A 28 7.35 9.70 -12.11
N GLY A 29 7.89 9.75 -10.89
CA GLY A 29 9.27 9.35 -10.62
C GLY A 29 9.50 7.88 -10.95
N ASN A 30 10.54 7.58 -11.73
CA ASN A 30 10.83 6.23 -12.23
C ASN A 30 12.17 5.66 -11.74
N THR A 31 12.80 6.30 -10.74
CA THR A 31 14.02 5.81 -10.11
C THR A 31 13.78 4.44 -9.48
N ALA A 32 14.86 3.67 -9.26
CA ALA A 32 14.76 2.37 -8.61
C ALA A 32 14.04 2.44 -7.26
N GLY A 33 14.30 3.50 -6.47
CA GLY A 33 13.63 3.72 -5.19
C GLY A 33 12.12 3.89 -5.32
N TYR A 34 11.65 4.68 -6.31
CA TYR A 34 10.21 4.84 -6.54
C TYR A 34 9.52 3.54 -6.95
N LYS A 35 10.16 2.74 -7.81
CA LYS A 35 9.62 1.44 -8.23
C LYS A 35 9.49 0.45 -7.07
N ILE A 36 10.46 0.45 -6.17
CA ILE A 36 10.44 -0.39 -4.96
C ILE A 36 9.36 0.10 -3.98
N ALA A 37 9.27 1.41 -3.74
CA ALA A 37 8.27 1.97 -2.86
C ALA A 37 6.84 1.70 -3.37
N SER A 38 6.62 1.87 -4.68
CA SER A 38 5.30 1.64 -5.29
C SER A 38 4.90 0.17 -5.28
N SER A 39 5.85 -0.78 -5.42
CA SER A 39 5.53 -2.20 -5.29
C SER A 39 5.10 -2.56 -3.87
N TYR A 40 5.82 -2.09 -2.85
CA TYR A 40 5.45 -2.34 -1.44
C TYR A 40 4.06 -1.80 -1.09
N LEU A 41 3.73 -0.57 -1.52
CA LEU A 41 2.41 0.00 -1.30
C LEU A 41 1.33 -0.82 -2.02
N ARG A 42 1.54 -1.15 -3.29
CA ARG A 42 0.57 -1.89 -4.10
C ARG A 42 0.29 -3.29 -3.56
N GLU A 43 1.28 -3.97 -3.01
CA GLU A 43 1.14 -5.30 -2.41
C GLU A 43 0.37 -5.27 -1.08
N ALA A 44 0.47 -4.18 -0.33
CA ALA A 44 -0.25 -4.00 0.94
C ALA A 44 -1.73 -3.64 0.76
N MET A 45 -2.06 -2.91 -0.31
CA MET A 45 -3.39 -2.39 -0.56
C MET A 45 -4.38 -3.45 -1.04
N ASN A 46 -5.60 -3.45 -0.48
CA ASN A 46 -6.75 -4.20 -0.99
C ASN A 46 -7.62 -3.31 -1.89
N LEU A 47 -7.36 -3.34 -3.20
CA LEU A 47 -8.08 -2.52 -4.19
C LEU A 47 -9.54 -2.92 -4.42
N SER A 48 -10.03 -3.97 -3.77
CA SER A 48 -11.44 -4.40 -3.85
C SER A 48 -12.35 -3.65 -2.87
N VAL A 49 -11.76 -2.90 -1.93
CA VAL A 49 -12.48 -2.14 -0.89
C VAL A 49 -12.53 -0.67 -1.26
N ASP A 50 -13.68 -0.04 -1.03
CA ASP A 50 -13.85 1.40 -1.25
C ASP A 50 -13.07 2.17 -0.16
N PRO A 51 -12.08 3.01 -0.53
CA PRO A 51 -11.32 3.80 0.43
C PRO A 51 -12.17 4.83 1.21
N CYS A 52 -13.34 5.22 0.69
CA CYS A 52 -14.25 6.11 1.38
C CYS A 52 -15.05 5.41 2.50
N GLU A 53 -15.16 4.08 2.42
CA GLU A 53 -15.90 3.27 3.39
C GLU A 53 -14.96 2.67 4.45
N ASP A 54 -13.85 2.05 4.03
CA ASP A 54 -12.83 1.52 4.94
C ASP A 54 -11.41 1.75 4.39
N PHE A 55 -10.84 2.90 4.76
CA PHE A 55 -9.50 3.28 4.34
C PHE A 55 -8.41 2.36 4.94
N PHE A 56 -8.65 1.76 6.10
CA PHE A 56 -7.68 0.88 6.74
C PHE A 56 -7.58 -0.43 5.96
N GLU A 57 -8.71 -1.07 5.67
CA GLU A 57 -8.73 -2.29 4.85
C GLU A 57 -8.24 -2.01 3.42
N PHE A 58 -8.63 -0.89 2.82
CA PHE A 58 -8.11 -0.50 1.50
C PHE A 58 -6.58 -0.38 1.47
N THR A 59 -5.96 0.23 2.48
CA THR A 59 -4.52 0.47 2.50
C THR A 59 -3.70 -0.71 3.00
N CYS A 60 -4.24 -1.51 3.92
CA CYS A 60 -3.49 -2.50 4.69
C CYS A 60 -4.05 -3.94 4.61
N GLY A 61 -5.25 -4.14 4.05
CA GLY A 61 -5.95 -5.43 4.09
C GLY A 61 -5.14 -6.60 3.54
N ASN A 62 -4.49 -6.40 2.39
CA ASN A 62 -3.62 -7.43 1.82
C ASN A 62 -2.33 -7.62 2.63
N TRP A 63 -1.82 -6.58 3.29
CA TRP A 63 -0.68 -6.74 4.19
C TRP A 63 -1.02 -7.66 5.35
N ILE A 64 -2.15 -7.42 6.03
CA ILE A 64 -2.63 -8.21 7.17
C ILE A 64 -2.87 -9.67 6.75
N ALA A 65 -3.50 -9.89 5.59
CA ALA A 65 -3.73 -11.24 5.06
C ALA A 65 -2.43 -12.04 4.83
N ASN A 66 -1.36 -11.36 4.44
CA ASN A 66 -0.06 -11.98 4.15
C ASN A 66 0.91 -12.01 5.34
N HIS A 67 0.58 -11.32 6.44
CA HIS A 67 1.42 -11.16 7.63
C HIS A 67 0.63 -11.50 8.89
N PRO A 68 0.23 -12.77 9.09
CA PRO A 68 -0.46 -13.17 10.29
C PRO A 68 0.46 -12.98 11.51
N VAL A 69 -0.15 -12.70 12.66
CA VAL A 69 0.58 -12.58 13.93
C VAL A 69 1.26 -13.93 14.23
N PRO A 70 2.58 -13.95 14.49
CA PRO A 70 3.29 -15.15 14.92
C PRO A 70 2.68 -15.76 16.19
N PHE A 71 2.87 -17.05 16.39
CA PHE A 71 2.26 -17.78 17.53
C PHE A 71 2.75 -17.27 18.89
N ASP A 72 3.99 -16.79 18.96
CA ASP A 72 4.66 -16.28 20.15
C ASP A 72 4.39 -14.80 20.43
N ASP A 73 3.70 -14.11 19.51
CA ASP A 73 3.43 -12.69 19.59
C ASP A 73 1.93 -12.40 19.77
N TYR A 74 1.62 -11.28 20.41
CA TYR A 74 0.25 -10.78 20.54
C TYR A 74 -0.14 -9.81 19.42
N THR A 75 0.85 -9.16 18.81
CA THR A 75 0.67 -8.11 17.82
C THR A 75 1.76 -8.20 16.77
N TYR A 76 1.39 -7.94 15.52
CA TYR A 76 2.36 -7.83 14.44
C TYR A 76 1.94 -6.70 13.51
N SER A 77 2.83 -5.72 13.31
CA SER A 77 2.64 -4.61 12.39
C SER A 77 3.87 -4.43 11.50
N GLN A 78 3.75 -3.52 10.54
CA GLN A 78 4.88 -3.08 9.72
C GLN A 78 6.06 -2.57 10.55
N TYR A 79 5.79 -1.95 11.71
CA TYR A 79 6.84 -1.43 12.56
C TYR A 79 7.71 -2.56 13.13
N GLU A 80 7.12 -3.62 13.67
CA GLU A 80 7.85 -4.77 14.19
C GLU A 80 8.64 -5.44 13.05
N ASN A 81 8.03 -5.66 11.89
CA ASN A 81 8.70 -6.24 10.72
C ASN A 81 9.99 -5.48 10.35
N ILE A 82 9.92 -4.15 10.27
CA ILE A 82 11.09 -3.32 9.94
C ILE A 82 12.10 -3.32 11.11
N SER A 83 11.62 -3.23 12.35
CA SER A 83 12.49 -3.19 13.53
C SER A 83 13.30 -4.47 13.67
N THR A 84 12.67 -5.64 13.50
CA THR A 84 13.36 -6.94 13.48
C THR A 84 14.44 -6.99 12.40
N LYS A 85 14.15 -6.53 11.17
CA LYS A 85 15.15 -6.48 10.09
C LYS A 85 16.35 -5.57 10.41
N VAL A 86 16.09 -4.44 11.06
CA VAL A 86 17.16 -3.52 11.51
C VAL A 86 18.02 -4.18 12.59
N GLU A 87 17.39 -4.79 13.59
CA GLU A 87 18.07 -5.51 14.67
C GLU A 87 18.92 -6.68 14.15
N GLU A 88 18.38 -7.48 13.22
CA GLU A 88 19.12 -8.56 12.58
C GLU A 88 20.36 -8.05 11.85
N LYS A 89 20.24 -6.93 11.12
CA LYS A 89 21.35 -6.30 10.42
C LYS A 89 22.41 -5.76 11.40
N MET A 90 21.98 -5.16 12.51
CA MET A 90 22.88 -4.70 13.57
C MET A 90 23.59 -5.89 14.22
N ARG A 91 22.87 -6.94 14.61
CA ARG A 91 23.43 -8.16 15.19
C ARG A 91 24.45 -8.82 14.26
N GLY A 92 24.15 -8.86 12.95
CA GLY A 92 25.10 -9.36 11.94
C GLY A 92 26.39 -8.54 11.88
N ARG A 93 26.29 -7.21 11.98
CA ARG A 93 27.47 -6.33 12.08
C ARG A 93 28.24 -6.59 13.37
N THR A 94 27.56 -6.66 14.50
CA THR A 94 28.15 -6.93 15.82
C THR A 94 28.89 -8.26 15.85
N LYS A 95 28.31 -9.34 15.28
CA LYS A 95 28.99 -10.63 15.15
C LYS A 95 30.28 -10.54 14.33
N ARG A 96 30.26 -9.81 13.20
CA ARG A 96 31.46 -9.60 12.37
C ARG A 96 32.56 -8.83 13.09
N ILE A 97 32.16 -7.87 13.92
CA ILE A 97 33.09 -7.11 14.77
C ILE A 97 33.75 -8.08 15.76
N PHE A 98 32.97 -8.81 16.55
CA PHE A 98 33.52 -9.73 17.55
C PHE A 98 34.24 -10.96 16.97
N SER A 99 33.98 -11.35 15.73
CA SER A 99 34.75 -12.39 15.02
C SER A 99 35.97 -11.83 14.29
N SER A 100 36.18 -10.50 14.29
CA SER A 100 37.33 -9.89 13.64
C SER A 100 38.60 -10.19 14.44
N PRO A 101 39.70 -10.62 13.79
CA PRO A 101 40.97 -10.88 14.47
C PRO A 101 41.61 -9.64 15.11
N TYR A 102 41.02 -8.46 14.90
CA TYR A 102 41.45 -7.19 15.48
C TYR A 102 40.63 -6.74 16.72
N ASN A 103 39.61 -7.49 17.13
CA ASN A 103 38.95 -7.28 18.43
C ASN A 103 39.56 -8.24 19.46
N ILE A 104 40.25 -7.68 20.45
CA ILE A 104 40.82 -8.36 21.62
C ILE A 104 39.72 -8.61 22.65
#